data_AF-A0AAU2NCC4-F1
#
_entry.id   AF-A0AAU2NCC4-F1
#
_cell.length_a   1.000
_cell.length_b   1.000
_cell.length_c   1.000
_cell.angle_alpha   90.00
_cell.angle_beta   90.00
_cell.angle_gamma   90.00
#
_symmetry.space_group_name_H-M   'P 1'
#
loop_
_entity.id
_entity.type
_entity.pdbx_description
1 polymer ?
#
loop_
_entity_poly.entity_id
_entity_poly.type
_entity_poly.pdbx_seq_one_letter_code
_entity_poly.pdbx_strand_id
1 'polypeptide(L)'
;MRDKAGWTGSGRATIDPNHTPAVEGDHYLTAATEAQQHAVELVIEDAQHDMLRRAHPPTVITEEDATVLAAGYPQLVAAMDLDNSAIAELVGGQRDVFTAACGDQLSGLHGPKGKPCPARPWVCLLCPLAVFAPRHAVNLLRLKAFFSRQWQQMPAAQFMAVFGPYATRIQQVLDRFEPVVLAAATRHVEDQDHELPLRPEEMTA
;
A
#
# COMPACT_ATOMS: atom_id res chain seq x y z
N MET A 1 34.74 -29.45 -19.21
CA MET A 1 33.59 -30.35 -18.99
C MET A 1 33.33 -30.40 -17.49
N ARG A 2 32.18 -29.91 -17.03
CA ARG A 2 31.84 -29.87 -15.59
C ARG A 2 31.45 -31.29 -15.11
N ASP A 3 31.96 -31.66 -13.94
CA ASP A 3 31.66 -32.94 -13.28
C ASP A 3 30.17 -33.02 -12.92
N LYS A 4 29.51 -34.09 -13.38
CA LYS A 4 28.06 -34.35 -13.21
C LYS A 4 27.78 -35.47 -12.20
N ALA A 5 28.79 -35.94 -11.47
CA ALA A 5 28.67 -37.10 -10.57
C ALA A 5 27.67 -36.91 -9.42
N GLY A 6 27.32 -35.66 -9.07
CA GLY A 6 26.36 -35.35 -8.01
C GLY A 6 24.90 -35.23 -8.44
N TRP A 7 24.58 -35.30 -9.73
CA TRP A 7 23.20 -35.09 -10.20
C TRP A 7 22.38 -36.39 -10.11
N THR A 8 21.80 -36.65 -8.94
CA THR A 8 20.79 -37.70 -8.78
C THR A 8 19.41 -37.17 -9.20
N GLY A 9 19.26 -36.83 -10.48
CA GLY A 9 17.95 -36.61 -11.09
C GLY A 9 17.26 -37.95 -11.26
N SER A 10 16.06 -38.12 -10.69
CA SER A 10 15.18 -39.26 -10.95
C SER A 10 15.09 -39.51 -12.47
N GLY A 11 15.52 -40.69 -12.94
CA GLY A 11 15.56 -41.05 -14.36
C GLY A 11 14.19 -41.18 -15.04
N ARG A 12 13.13 -40.56 -14.49
CA ARG A 12 11.74 -40.75 -14.91
C ARG A 12 10.84 -39.51 -14.94
N ALA A 13 11.37 -38.30 -14.87
CA ALA A 13 10.53 -37.12 -15.03
C ALA A 13 11.19 -36.13 -15.99
N THR A 14 10.94 -36.29 -17.29
CA THR A 14 10.83 -35.09 -18.13
C THR A 14 9.64 -34.32 -17.61
N ILE A 15 9.87 -33.07 -17.18
CA ILE A 15 8.80 -32.20 -16.66
C ILE A 15 7.81 -31.87 -17.79
N ASP A 16 8.30 -31.85 -19.03
CA ASP A 16 7.53 -31.67 -20.26
C ASP A 16 7.77 -32.85 -21.24
N PRO A 17 6.73 -33.62 -21.62
CA PRO A 17 6.88 -34.73 -22.56
C PRO A 17 7.30 -34.30 -23.98
N ASN A 18 7.29 -33.00 -24.30
CA ASN A 18 7.71 -32.46 -25.60
C ASN A 18 9.21 -32.14 -25.68
N HIS A 19 9.94 -32.21 -24.57
CA HIS A 19 11.36 -31.87 -24.53
C HIS A 19 12.22 -33.05 -24.07
N THR A 20 13.44 -33.13 -24.61
CA THR A 20 14.41 -34.15 -24.17
C THR A 20 15.02 -33.74 -22.83
N PRO A 21 15.48 -34.68 -22.00
CA PRO A 21 16.14 -34.37 -20.73
C PRO A 21 17.34 -33.42 -20.86
N ALA A 22 18.05 -33.44 -22.00
CA ALA A 22 19.16 -32.52 -22.27
C ALA A 22 18.67 -31.08 -22.46
N VAL A 23 17.63 -30.90 -23.28
CA VAL A 23 16.98 -29.59 -23.50
C VAL A 23 16.42 -29.06 -22.18
N GLU A 24 15.80 -29.91 -21.37
CA GLU A 24 15.29 -29.48 -20.07
C GLU A 24 16.40 -29.11 -19.09
N GLY A 25 17.48 -29.90 -19.04
CA GLY A 25 18.65 -29.62 -18.22
C GLY A 25 19.30 -28.27 -18.54
N ASP A 26 19.40 -27.95 -19.82
CA ASP A 26 20.10 -26.75 -20.29
C ASP A 26 19.22 -25.50 -20.22
N HIS A 27 17.91 -25.61 -20.42
CA HIS A 27 17.00 -24.46 -20.55
C HIS A 27 16.04 -24.23 -19.38
N TYR A 28 15.69 -25.25 -18.60
CA TYR A 28 14.70 -25.14 -17.51
C TYR A 28 15.29 -25.45 -16.13
N LEU A 29 16.39 -26.21 -16.07
CA LEU A 29 17.08 -26.59 -14.82
C LEU A 29 18.41 -25.85 -14.66
N THR A 30 18.55 -24.66 -15.25
CA THR A 30 19.73 -23.83 -15.07
C THR A 30 19.74 -23.26 -13.65
N ALA A 31 20.84 -23.48 -12.92
CA ALA A 31 21.07 -22.79 -11.66
C ALA A 31 21.01 -21.28 -11.91
N ALA A 32 20.25 -20.56 -11.09
CA ALA A 32 20.16 -19.10 -11.18
C ALA A 32 21.58 -18.51 -11.16
N THR A 33 21.85 -17.55 -12.06
CA THR A 33 23.12 -16.82 -12.03
C THR A 33 23.21 -16.01 -10.73
N GLU A 34 24.42 -15.63 -10.32
CA GLU A 34 24.61 -14.77 -9.13
C GLU A 34 23.78 -13.47 -9.23
N ALA A 35 23.68 -12.89 -10.42
CA ALA A 35 22.84 -11.70 -10.66
C ALA A 35 21.34 -11.98 -10.48
N GLN A 36 20.85 -13.14 -10.91
CA GLN A 36 19.46 -13.55 -10.71
C GLN A 36 19.18 -13.86 -9.24
N GLN A 37 20.10 -14.54 -8.56
CA GLN A 37 20.00 -14.81 -7.12
C GLN A 37 19.95 -13.51 -6.32
N HIS A 38 20.86 -12.58 -6.61
CA HIS A 38 20.87 -11.26 -5.97
C HIS A 38 19.58 -10.48 -6.25
N ALA A 39 19.05 -10.51 -7.48
CA ALA A 39 17.77 -9.88 -7.77
C ALA A 39 16.60 -10.49 -6.96
N VAL A 40 16.59 -11.82 -6.78
CA VAL A 40 15.59 -12.49 -5.94
C VAL A 40 15.74 -12.08 -4.46
N GLU A 41 16.96 -12.01 -3.95
CA GLU A 41 17.25 -11.56 -2.58
C GLU A 41 16.75 -10.13 -2.35
N LEU A 42 17.04 -9.21 -3.27
CA LEU A 42 16.55 -7.82 -3.20
C LEU A 42 15.02 -7.75 -3.18
N VAL A 43 14.33 -8.55 -4.00
CA VAL A 43 12.85 -8.60 -4.00
C VAL A 43 12.32 -9.13 -2.67
N ILE A 44 12.97 -10.13 -2.07
CA ILE A 44 12.60 -10.67 -0.76
C ILE A 44 12.80 -9.61 0.32
N GLU A 45 13.96 -8.94 0.35
CA GLU A 45 14.26 -7.88 1.30
C GLU A 45 13.26 -6.71 1.18
N ASP A 46 12.95 -6.26 -0.03
CA ASP A 46 11.98 -5.22 -0.28
C ASP A 46 10.58 -5.62 0.21
N ALA A 47 10.16 -6.86 -0.06
CA ALA A 47 8.87 -7.39 0.40
C ALA A 47 8.81 -7.48 1.93
N GLN A 48 9.88 -7.90 2.59
CA GLN A 48 9.95 -7.96 4.05
C GLN A 48 9.90 -6.56 4.68
N HIS A 49 10.65 -5.59 4.14
CA HIS A 49 10.55 -4.21 4.57
C HIS A 49 9.14 -3.64 4.36
N ASP A 50 8.49 -4.00 3.26
CA ASP A 50 7.11 -3.59 3.00
C ASP A 50 6.11 -4.16 4.01
N MET A 51 6.26 -5.44 4.37
CA MET A 51 5.46 -6.07 5.42
C MET A 51 5.62 -5.35 6.77
N LEU A 52 6.86 -5.02 7.16
CA LEU A 52 7.12 -4.29 8.40
C LEU A 52 6.51 -2.89 8.39
N ARG A 53 6.65 -2.15 7.28
CA ARG A 53 6.03 -0.82 7.12
C ARG A 53 4.51 -0.87 7.24
N ARG A 54 3.86 -1.85 6.61
CA ARG A 54 2.41 -2.03 6.69
C ARG A 54 1.93 -2.47 8.08
N ALA A 55 2.80 -3.08 8.88
CA ALA A 55 2.46 -3.46 10.26
C ALA A 55 2.48 -2.26 11.22
N HIS A 56 3.24 -1.19 10.92
CA HIS A 56 3.26 0.02 11.76
C HIS A 56 1.89 0.70 11.82
N PRO A 57 1.48 1.23 12.99
CA PRO A 57 0.21 1.96 13.13
C PRO A 57 0.11 3.13 12.16
N PRO A 58 -1.10 3.52 11.71
CA PRO A 58 -1.26 4.66 10.82
C PRO A 58 -0.84 5.96 11.50
N THR A 59 -0.26 6.88 10.73
CA THR A 59 0.01 8.25 11.18
C THR A 59 -1.26 9.07 11.13
N VAL A 60 -1.81 9.39 12.30
CA VAL A 60 -2.99 10.24 12.45
C VAL A 60 -2.57 11.48 13.22
N ILE A 61 -2.89 12.66 12.70
CA ILE A 61 -2.54 13.95 13.31
C ILE A 61 -3.84 14.69 13.61
N THR A 62 -4.08 15.04 14.87
CA THR A 62 -5.12 16.00 15.25
C THR A 62 -4.66 17.44 15.00
N GLU A 63 -5.58 18.41 14.97
CA GLU A 63 -5.19 19.82 14.84
C GLU A 63 -4.25 20.28 15.96
N GLU A 64 -4.43 19.74 17.17
CA GLU A 64 -3.56 20.02 18.32
C GLU A 64 -2.19 19.34 18.20
N ASP A 65 -2.15 18.10 17.68
CA ASP A 65 -0.90 17.39 17.42
C ASP A 65 -0.02 18.12 16.41
N ALA A 66 -0.59 18.70 15.35
CA ALA A 66 0.16 19.41 14.31
C ALA A 66 0.93 20.62 14.88
N THR A 67 0.29 21.42 15.73
CA THR A 67 0.90 22.57 16.40
C THR A 67 1.93 22.14 17.43
N VAL A 68 1.65 21.08 18.19
CA VAL A 68 2.58 20.55 19.20
C VAL A 68 3.81 19.90 18.56
N LEU A 69 3.66 19.17 17.45
CA LEU A 69 4.77 18.50 16.77
C LEU A 69 5.73 19.53 16.13
N ALA A 70 5.17 20.55 15.48
CA ALA A 70 5.93 21.64 14.87
C ALA A 70 6.68 22.49 15.92
N ALA A 71 6.10 22.67 17.12
CA ALA A 71 6.72 23.46 18.18
C ALA A 71 7.67 22.65 19.10
N GLY A 72 7.41 21.35 19.30
CA GLY A 72 8.04 20.56 20.35
C GLY A 72 9.16 19.61 19.90
N TYR A 73 9.19 19.20 18.63
CA TYR A 73 10.10 18.13 18.17
C TYR A 73 10.75 18.39 16.79
N PRO A 74 11.50 19.49 16.62
CA PRO A 74 12.14 19.85 15.35
C PRO A 74 13.14 18.78 14.84
N GLN A 75 13.74 18.00 15.73
CA GLN A 75 14.62 16.88 15.36
C GLN A 75 13.88 15.66 14.75
N LEU A 76 12.61 15.42 15.11
CA LEU A 76 11.82 14.32 14.56
C LEU A 76 11.35 14.67 13.13
N VAL A 77 11.02 15.95 12.93
CA VAL A 77 10.78 16.57 11.63
C VAL A 77 11.99 16.42 10.70
N ALA A 78 13.18 16.72 11.20
CA ALA A 78 14.42 16.55 10.44
C ALA A 78 14.72 15.08 10.08
N ALA A 79 14.33 14.11 10.92
CA ALA A 79 14.52 12.69 10.65
C ALA A 79 13.59 12.14 9.55
N MET A 80 12.49 12.85 9.24
CA MET A 80 11.61 12.52 8.12
C MET A 80 12.05 13.14 6.79
N ASP A 81 13.16 13.89 6.77
CA ASP A 81 13.64 14.70 5.64
C ASP A 81 12.56 15.63 5.06
N LEU A 82 11.60 16.02 5.90
CA LEU A 82 10.55 16.97 5.55
C LEU A 82 11.00 18.36 6.02
N ASP A 83 11.13 19.30 5.10
CA ASP A 83 11.35 20.69 5.47
C ASP A 83 10.09 21.31 6.11
N ASN A 84 10.28 22.43 6.81
CA ASN A 84 9.17 23.12 7.50
C ASN A 84 8.03 23.53 6.54
N SER A 85 8.33 23.78 5.26
CA SER A 85 7.32 24.04 4.24
C SER A 85 6.48 22.80 3.92
N ALA A 86 7.10 21.63 3.77
CA ALA A 86 6.40 20.39 3.51
C ALA A 86 5.47 20.01 4.67
N ILE A 87 5.86 20.30 5.91
CA ILE A 87 5.00 20.12 7.08
C ILE A 87 3.84 21.11 7.07
N ALA A 88 4.10 22.40 6.81
CA ALA A 88 3.03 23.38 6.70
C ALA A 88 2.03 23.01 5.59
N GLU A 89 2.51 22.45 4.48
CA GLU A 89 1.69 21.95 3.37
C GLU A 89 0.89 20.68 3.72
N LEU A 90 1.46 19.78 4.52
CA LEU A 90 0.76 18.60 5.04
C LEU A 90 -0.34 19.00 6.03
N VAL A 91 -0.05 19.95 6.92
CA VAL A 91 -1.00 20.43 7.93
C VAL A 91 -2.10 21.26 7.28
N GLY A 92 -1.74 22.17 6.37
CA GLY A 92 -2.66 23.07 5.69
C GLY A 92 -3.49 22.44 4.57
N GLY A 93 -3.25 21.17 4.24
CA GLY A 93 -4.02 20.41 3.26
C GLY A 93 -3.62 20.61 1.79
N GLN A 94 -2.54 21.34 1.53
CA GLN A 94 -2.01 21.54 0.16
C GLN A 94 -1.53 20.22 -0.47
N ARG A 95 -1.23 19.21 0.37
CA ARG A 95 -0.81 17.87 -0.04
C ARG A 95 -1.91 16.82 0.06
N ASP A 96 -3.17 17.25 0.22
CA ASP A 96 -4.29 16.33 0.34
C ASP A 96 -4.53 15.59 -0.99
N VAL A 97 -4.53 14.27 -0.88
CA VAL A 97 -5.12 13.33 -1.84
C VAL A 97 -6.45 12.84 -1.29
N PHE A 98 -7.14 11.95 -2.01
CA PHE A 98 -8.53 11.60 -1.69
C PHE A 98 -8.78 11.23 -0.21
N THR A 99 -7.97 10.36 0.40
CA THR A 99 -8.17 9.86 1.77
C THR A 99 -7.14 10.33 2.80
N ALA A 100 -6.10 11.06 2.39
CA ALA A 100 -4.95 11.40 3.23
C ALA A 100 -4.20 12.62 2.70
N ALA A 101 -3.27 13.17 3.48
CA ALA A 101 -2.21 14.03 2.97
C ALA A 101 -0.98 13.18 2.62
N CYS A 102 -0.31 13.48 1.51
CA CYS A 102 0.85 12.72 1.04
C CYS A 102 2.18 13.42 1.37
N GLY A 103 3.07 12.72 2.07
CA GLY A 103 4.41 13.21 2.43
C GLY A 103 5.29 13.49 1.20
N ASP A 104 5.27 12.63 0.19
CA ASP A 104 5.96 12.85 -1.09
C ASP A 104 5.32 12.04 -2.24
N GLN A 105 4.48 12.73 -3.02
CA GLN A 105 3.77 12.14 -4.15
C GLN A 105 4.67 11.81 -5.37
N LEU A 106 5.91 12.30 -5.39
CA LEU A 106 6.89 12.09 -6.48
C LEU A 106 8.00 11.10 -6.12
N SER A 107 7.99 10.55 -4.90
CA SER A 107 8.96 9.57 -4.39
C SER A 107 9.15 8.35 -5.30
N GLY A 108 8.11 7.98 -6.07
CA GLY A 108 8.09 6.77 -6.88
C GLY A 108 7.76 5.50 -6.08
N LEU A 109 7.18 5.62 -4.87
CA LEU A 109 6.91 4.45 -4.02
C LEU A 109 5.96 3.42 -4.65
N HIS A 110 4.96 3.88 -5.41
CA HIS A 110 3.98 3.02 -6.09
C HIS A 110 3.94 3.24 -7.60
N GLY A 111 4.96 3.90 -8.16
CA GLY A 111 4.98 4.28 -9.57
C GLY A 111 6.31 4.89 -10.00
N PRO A 112 6.42 5.40 -11.24
CA PRO A 112 7.67 5.99 -11.71
C PRO A 112 8.08 7.20 -10.87
N LYS A 113 9.35 7.25 -10.43
CA LYS A 113 9.91 8.39 -9.71
C LYS A 113 9.75 9.68 -10.51
N GLY A 114 9.37 10.77 -9.83
CA GLY A 114 9.12 12.08 -10.45
C GLY A 114 7.76 12.21 -11.14
N LYS A 115 6.89 11.18 -11.07
CA LYS A 115 5.50 11.28 -11.50
C LYS A 115 4.55 11.12 -10.32
N PRO A 116 3.34 11.72 -10.39
CA PRO A 116 2.33 11.50 -9.36
C PRO A 116 2.00 10.03 -9.19
N CYS A 117 1.85 9.65 -7.92
CA CYS A 117 1.48 8.30 -7.52
C CYS A 117 0.18 7.84 -8.24
N PRO A 118 0.21 6.73 -9.01
CA PRO A 118 -0.95 6.25 -9.76
C PRO A 118 -1.84 5.29 -8.95
N ALA A 119 -1.54 5.11 -7.66
CA ALA A 119 -2.16 4.10 -6.81
C ALA A 119 -3.65 4.38 -6.57
N ARG A 120 -4.42 3.32 -6.27
CA ARG A 120 -5.84 3.44 -5.95
C ARG A 120 -6.04 4.18 -4.62
N PRO A 121 -7.18 4.84 -4.40
CA PRO A 121 -7.40 5.66 -3.21
C PRO A 121 -7.24 4.91 -1.87
N TRP A 122 -7.54 3.60 -1.84
CA TRP A 122 -7.36 2.78 -0.64
C TRP A 122 -5.90 2.43 -0.34
N VAL A 123 -5.00 2.48 -1.32
CA VAL A 123 -3.58 2.17 -1.10
C VAL A 123 -2.96 3.12 -0.07
N CYS A 124 -3.44 4.36 0.01
CA CYS A 124 -3.00 5.34 1.00
C CYS A 124 -3.13 4.83 2.44
N LEU A 125 -4.09 3.97 2.76
CA LEU A 125 -4.29 3.41 4.10
C LEU A 125 -3.05 2.67 4.62
N LEU A 126 -2.31 2.01 3.72
CA LEU A 126 -1.11 1.23 4.06
C LEU A 126 0.19 1.92 3.60
N CYS A 127 0.10 3.12 3.03
CA CYS A 127 1.25 3.86 2.53
C CYS A 127 1.99 4.55 3.70
N PRO A 128 3.33 4.40 3.80
CA PRO A 128 4.11 5.06 4.85
C PRO A 128 4.16 6.59 4.70
N LEU A 129 3.80 7.12 3.53
CA LEU A 129 3.76 8.56 3.26
C LEU A 129 2.39 9.18 3.57
N ALA A 130 1.39 8.38 3.97
CA ALA A 130 0.05 8.87 4.23
C ALA A 130 -0.08 9.42 5.65
N VAL A 131 -0.63 10.63 5.74
CA VAL A 131 -0.98 11.30 7.00
C VAL A 131 -2.48 11.55 7.02
N PHE A 132 -3.16 11.05 8.05
CA PHE A 132 -4.61 11.21 8.19
C PHE A 132 -4.94 12.35 9.18
N ALA A 133 -5.80 13.27 8.76
CA ALA A 133 -6.28 14.39 9.54
C ALA A 133 -7.82 14.41 9.56
N PRO A 134 -8.46 15.05 10.56
CA PRO A 134 -9.93 15.08 10.69
C PRO A 134 -10.68 15.50 9.42
N ARG A 135 -10.12 16.40 8.62
CA ARG A 135 -10.69 16.86 7.34
C ARG A 135 -10.86 15.73 6.30
N HIS A 136 -10.10 14.63 6.41
CA HIS A 136 -10.24 13.47 5.53
C HIS A 136 -11.39 12.53 5.92
N ALA A 137 -12.05 12.76 7.06
CA ALA A 137 -13.05 11.84 7.62
C ALA A 137 -14.18 11.52 6.64
N VAL A 138 -14.68 12.49 5.87
CA VAL A 138 -15.76 12.26 4.88
C VAL A 138 -15.32 11.23 3.83
N ASN A 139 -14.14 11.41 3.23
CA ASN A 139 -13.63 10.51 2.19
C ASN A 139 -13.21 9.14 2.74
N LEU A 140 -12.72 9.08 3.98
CA LEU A 140 -12.48 7.81 4.67
C LEU A 140 -13.81 7.05 4.92
N LEU A 141 -14.88 7.74 5.30
CA LEU A 141 -16.19 7.11 5.47
C LEU A 141 -16.79 6.65 4.13
N ARG A 142 -16.65 7.43 3.06
CA ARG A 142 -17.02 7.01 1.69
C ARG A 142 -16.29 5.73 1.28
N LEU A 143 -14.98 5.65 1.56
CA LEU A 143 -14.18 4.47 1.27
C LEU A 143 -14.58 3.26 2.13
N LYS A 144 -14.94 3.49 3.40
CA LYS A 144 -15.48 2.43 4.28
C LYS A 144 -16.81 1.90 3.74
N ALA A 145 -17.67 2.78 3.25
CA ALA A 145 -18.95 2.43 2.62
C ALA A 145 -18.72 1.59 1.35
N PHE A 146 -17.78 2.02 0.50
CA PHE A 146 -17.33 1.25 -0.66
C PHE A 146 -16.85 -0.17 -0.31
N PHE A 147 -16.00 -0.33 0.72
CA PHE A 147 -15.60 -1.66 1.18
C PHE A 147 -16.79 -2.51 1.65
N SER A 148 -17.80 -1.88 2.24
CA SER A 148 -19.00 -2.58 2.70
C SER A 148 -19.84 -3.09 1.53
N ARG A 149 -19.95 -2.30 0.44
CA ARG A 149 -20.57 -2.74 -0.82
C ARG A 149 -19.77 -3.86 -1.49
N GLN A 150 -18.45 -3.72 -1.58
CA GLN A 150 -17.57 -4.75 -2.11
C GLN A 150 -17.71 -6.08 -1.36
N TRP A 151 -17.79 -6.06 -0.02
CA TRP A 151 -18.02 -7.25 0.80
C TRP A 151 -19.30 -8.00 0.41
N GLN A 152 -20.37 -7.30 0.03
CA GLN A 152 -21.63 -7.90 -0.38
C GLN A 152 -21.57 -8.54 -1.78
N GLN A 153 -20.63 -8.10 -2.62
CA GLN A 153 -20.56 -8.49 -4.04
C GLN A 153 -19.51 -9.56 -4.33
N MET A 154 -18.70 -9.98 -3.34
CA MET A 154 -17.64 -10.96 -3.56
C MET A 154 -17.56 -12.06 -2.49
N PRO A 155 -17.01 -13.23 -2.81
CA PRO A 155 -16.70 -14.24 -1.82
C PRO A 155 -15.77 -13.69 -0.72
N ALA A 156 -16.02 -14.09 0.53
CA ALA A 156 -15.28 -13.60 1.69
C ALA A 156 -13.75 -13.73 1.54
N ALA A 157 -13.27 -14.87 1.01
CA ALA A 157 -11.85 -15.11 0.78
C ALA A 157 -11.24 -14.12 -0.23
N GLN A 158 -11.98 -13.78 -1.29
CA GLN A 158 -11.55 -12.80 -2.28
C GLN A 158 -11.51 -11.40 -1.67
N PHE A 159 -12.52 -11.02 -0.87
CA PHE A 159 -12.50 -9.74 -0.16
C PHE A 159 -11.29 -9.63 0.75
N MET A 160 -11.04 -10.65 1.57
CA MET A 160 -9.91 -10.61 2.49
C MET A 160 -8.58 -10.51 1.77
N ALA A 161 -8.44 -11.14 0.58
CA ALA A 161 -7.23 -11.04 -0.23
C ALA A 161 -7.02 -9.62 -0.83
N VAL A 162 -8.08 -8.96 -1.29
CA VAL A 162 -7.97 -7.66 -1.99
C VAL A 162 -8.12 -6.48 -1.03
N PHE A 163 -9.14 -6.50 -0.19
CA PHE A 163 -9.57 -5.37 0.65
C PHE A 163 -9.31 -5.57 2.14
N GLY A 164 -9.11 -6.80 2.61
CA GLY A 164 -8.97 -7.13 4.05
C GLY A 164 -8.03 -6.22 4.82
N PRO A 165 -6.75 -6.07 4.42
CA PRO A 165 -5.81 -5.18 5.11
C PRO A 165 -6.27 -3.72 5.15
N TYR A 166 -6.87 -3.22 4.08
CA TYR A 166 -7.38 -1.85 3.98
C TYR A 166 -8.63 -1.65 4.85
N ALA A 167 -9.53 -2.63 4.89
CA ALA A 167 -10.73 -2.61 5.71
C ALA A 167 -10.40 -2.61 7.22
N THR A 168 -9.37 -3.36 7.64
CA THR A 168 -8.86 -3.27 9.02
C THR A 168 -8.24 -1.90 9.29
N ARG A 169 -7.39 -1.43 8.38
CA ARG A 169 -6.65 -0.18 8.57
C ARG A 169 -7.54 1.05 8.60
N ILE A 170 -8.58 1.12 7.76
CA ILE A 170 -9.50 2.26 7.75
C ILE A 170 -10.24 2.37 9.08
N GLN A 171 -10.60 1.26 9.71
CA GLN A 171 -11.21 1.27 11.04
C GLN A 171 -10.23 1.83 12.09
N GLN A 172 -8.97 1.39 12.08
CA GLN A 172 -7.93 1.92 12.98
C GLN A 172 -7.71 3.44 12.83
N VAL A 173 -7.80 3.97 11.60
CA VAL A 173 -7.70 5.41 11.36
C VAL A 173 -8.93 6.13 11.92
N LEU A 174 -10.13 5.64 11.63
CA LEU A 174 -11.38 6.26 12.07
C LEU A 174 -11.51 6.24 13.60
N ASP A 175 -11.08 5.17 14.27
CA ASP A 175 -11.11 5.05 15.74
C ASP A 175 -10.24 6.10 16.46
N ARG A 176 -9.33 6.77 15.74
CA ARG A 176 -8.48 7.85 16.27
C ARG A 176 -9.10 9.23 16.14
N PHE A 177 -10.22 9.37 15.41
CA PHE A 177 -10.90 10.65 15.28
C PHE A 177 -11.95 10.83 16.36
N GLU A 178 -12.13 12.08 16.78
CA GLU A 178 -13.17 12.45 17.74
C GLU A 178 -14.57 12.06 17.22
N PRO A 179 -15.45 11.48 18.07
CA PRO A 179 -16.78 11.05 17.63
C PRO A 179 -17.62 12.15 16.98
N VAL A 180 -17.44 13.41 17.40
CA VAL A 180 -18.13 14.57 16.82
C VAL A 180 -17.71 14.82 15.37
N VAL A 181 -16.44 14.60 15.03
CA VAL A 181 -15.91 14.71 13.66
C VAL A 181 -16.55 13.64 12.79
N LEU A 182 -16.59 12.39 13.26
CA LEU A 182 -17.20 11.29 12.52
C LEU A 182 -18.71 11.47 12.34
N ALA A 183 -19.41 11.94 13.36
CA ALA A 183 -20.85 12.23 13.28
C ALA A 183 -21.13 13.35 12.27
N ALA A 184 -20.32 14.41 12.27
CA ALA A 184 -20.44 15.49 11.29
C ALA A 184 -20.16 14.99 9.87
N ALA A 185 -19.08 14.24 9.67
CA ALA A 185 -18.66 13.69 8.39
C ALA A 185 -19.68 12.71 7.78
N THR A 186 -20.32 11.88 8.61
CA THR A 186 -21.34 10.90 8.17
C THR A 186 -22.50 11.57 7.43
N ARG A 187 -22.84 12.81 7.76
CA ARG A 187 -23.93 13.55 7.08
C ARG A 187 -23.62 13.90 5.62
N HIS A 188 -22.38 13.72 5.18
CA HIS A 188 -21.91 14.04 3.83
C HIS A 188 -21.62 12.80 2.97
N VAL A 189 -22.00 11.61 3.46
CA VAL A 189 -21.80 10.33 2.77
C VAL A 189 -23.12 9.90 2.15
N GLU A 190 -23.13 9.71 0.84
CA GLU A 190 -24.30 9.27 0.05
C GLU A 190 -24.34 7.75 -0.15
N ASP A 191 -23.23 7.05 0.13
CA ASP A 191 -23.04 5.62 -0.07
C ASP A 191 -23.10 5.22 -1.56
N GLN A 192 -22.48 6.03 -2.43
CA GLN A 192 -22.49 5.82 -3.89
C GLN A 192 -21.08 5.86 -4.49
N ASP A 193 -20.87 5.17 -5.62
CA ASP A 193 -19.54 5.07 -6.24
C ASP A 193 -19.03 6.38 -6.82
N HIS A 194 -19.92 7.30 -7.25
CA HIS A 194 -19.50 8.59 -7.79
C HIS A 194 -18.85 9.49 -6.73
N GLU A 195 -18.97 9.14 -5.44
CA GLU A 195 -18.28 9.82 -4.35
C GLU A 195 -16.78 9.49 -4.30
N LEU A 196 -16.33 8.49 -5.07
CA LEU A 196 -14.96 8.00 -5.08
C LEU A 196 -14.35 8.12 -6.49
N PRO A 197 -13.04 8.41 -6.60
CA PRO A 197 -12.34 8.42 -7.89
C PRO A 197 -11.96 7.00 -8.31
N LEU A 198 -12.98 6.17 -8.55
CA LEU A 198 -12.86 4.78 -9.02
C LEU A 198 -12.62 4.74 -10.53
N ARG A 199 -11.91 3.72 -11.00
CA ARG A 199 -11.93 3.36 -12.44
C ARG A 199 -13.18 2.52 -12.75
N PRO A 200 -13.62 2.46 -14.01
CA PRO A 200 -14.84 1.74 -14.39
C PRO A 200 -14.87 0.27 -13.92
N GLU A 201 -13.73 -0.41 -13.92
CA GLU A 201 -13.61 -1.80 -13.47
C GLU A 201 -13.71 -1.99 -11.95
N GLU A 202 -13.76 -0.90 -11.17
CA GLU A 202 -13.83 -0.92 -9.71
C GLU A 202 -15.21 -0.56 -9.17
N MET A 203 -16.11 -0.13 -10.05
CA MET A 203 -17.47 0.24 -9.68
C MET A 203 -18.25 -0.99 -9.19
N THR A 204 -19.05 -0.78 -8.17
CA THR A 204 -20.11 -1.68 -7.70
C THR A 204 -21.31 -1.59 -8.65
N ALA A 205 -21.91 -2.75 -8.95
CA ALA A 205 -23.08 -2.85 -9.82
C ALA A 205 -24.36 -2.34 -9.16
#